data_AF-A0A1H7ZT55-F1
#
_entry.id   AF-A0A1H7ZT55-F1
#
_cell.length_a   1.000
_cell.length_b   1.000
_cell.length_c   1.000
_cell.angle_alpha   90.00
_cell.angle_beta   90.00
_cell.angle_gamma   90.00
#
_symmetry.space_group_name_H-M   'P 1'
#
loop_
_entity.id
_entity.type
_entity.pdbx_description
1 polymer ?
#
loop_
_entity_poly.entity_id
_entity_poly.type
_entity_poly.pdbx_seq_one_letter_code
_entity_poly.pdbx_strand_id
1 'polypeptide(L)'
;MQNESNTIFDQDFLQETFVRRRQLMPLALKIYVWFYMLFSVYNVLTFIYINIQRWLDVLRYESFDKFLLLTIFTGLAFPVLRFLSNLFIWLERKSAILTGIIITVLHILYSCVSFVIIYNMFGRLDLMIWTVPLVLLEIPYLVLLLNIRKRWEQTGISGNEQEQHFKGLK
;
A
#
# COMPACT_ATOMS: atom_id res chain seq x y z
N MET A 1 -10.50 19.37 53.63
CA MET A 1 -10.31 20.31 52.50
C MET A 1 -10.28 19.48 51.22
N GLN A 2 -11.45 19.29 50.62
CA GLN A 2 -11.61 18.63 49.32
C GLN A 2 -11.58 19.71 48.24
N ASN A 3 -10.71 19.55 47.24
CA ASN A 3 -10.85 20.21 45.96
C ASN A 3 -10.78 19.12 44.89
N GLU A 4 -11.93 18.47 44.67
CA GLU A 4 -12.17 17.68 43.47
C GLU A 4 -12.42 18.67 42.33
N SER A 5 -11.40 18.92 41.52
CA SER A 5 -11.58 19.61 40.24
C SER A 5 -12.27 18.64 39.28
N ASN A 6 -13.61 18.58 39.36
CA ASN A 6 -14.47 18.00 38.33
C ASN A 6 -14.27 18.80 37.04
N THR A 7 -13.27 18.40 36.26
CA THR A 7 -13.11 18.82 34.88
C THR A 7 -14.15 18.05 34.10
N ILE A 8 -15.31 18.67 33.86
CA ILE A 8 -16.47 18.10 33.15
C ILE A 8 -16.14 17.62 31.73
N PHE A 9 -14.96 17.98 31.23
CA PHE A 9 -14.39 17.50 29.98
C PHE A 9 -13.39 16.40 30.31
N ASP A 10 -13.91 15.19 30.50
CA ASP A 10 -13.07 13.99 30.54
C ASP A 10 -12.22 13.92 29.28
N GLN A 11 -10.99 13.43 29.41
CA GLN A 11 -10.11 13.13 28.27
C GLN A 11 -10.80 12.23 27.22
N ASP A 12 -11.85 11.52 27.63
CA ASP A 12 -12.72 10.72 26.78
C ASP A 12 -13.54 11.57 25.78
N PHE A 13 -13.96 12.79 26.15
CA PHE A 13 -14.64 13.71 25.23
C PHE A 13 -13.69 14.26 24.16
N LEU A 14 -12.42 14.49 24.52
CA LEU A 14 -11.38 14.84 23.56
C LEU A 14 -11.02 13.66 22.65
N GLN A 15 -11.14 12.41 23.13
CA GLN A 15 -10.97 11.22 22.30
C GLN A 15 -12.15 11.00 21.34
N GLU A 16 -13.39 11.34 21.72
CA GLU A 16 -14.57 11.23 20.84
C GLU A 16 -14.51 12.21 19.64
N THR A 17 -13.84 13.36 19.79
CA THR A 17 -13.64 14.29 18.66
C THR A 17 -12.54 13.88 17.69
N PHE A 18 -11.70 12.90 18.03
CA PHE A 18 -10.78 12.25 17.08
C PHE A 18 -11.56 11.28 16.20
N VAL A 19 -12.24 11.82 15.18
CA VAL A 19 -12.87 11.04 14.11
C VAL A 19 -11.87 9.96 13.63
N ARG A 20 -12.17 8.68 13.89
CA ARG A 20 -11.31 7.56 13.47
C ARG A 20 -11.11 7.65 11.97
N ARG A 21 -9.87 7.64 11.51
CA ARG A 21 -9.51 7.83 10.09
C ARG A 21 -10.11 6.73 9.20
N ARG A 22 -10.44 5.57 9.78
CA ARG A 22 -11.25 4.50 9.16
C ARG A 22 -12.64 4.93 8.68
N GLN A 23 -13.27 5.89 9.35
CA GLN A 23 -14.60 6.38 8.99
C GLN A 23 -14.55 7.27 7.75
N LEU A 24 -13.44 7.98 7.57
CA LEU A 24 -13.16 8.76 6.35
C LEU A 24 -12.83 7.87 5.14
N MET A 25 -12.58 6.58 5.38
CA MET A 25 -12.17 5.64 4.35
C MET A 25 -13.40 5.09 3.60
N PRO A 26 -13.55 5.37 2.29
CA PRO A 26 -14.67 4.88 1.50
C PRO A 26 -14.65 3.35 1.43
N LEU A 27 -15.84 2.76 1.35
CA LEU A 27 -16.01 1.30 1.27
C LEU A 27 -15.21 0.70 0.11
N ALA A 28 -15.18 1.38 -1.03
CA ALA A 28 -14.37 0.99 -2.19
C ALA A 28 -12.88 0.81 -1.84
N LEU A 29 -12.26 1.75 -1.11
CA LEU A 29 -10.85 1.59 -0.73
C LEU A 29 -10.66 0.39 0.20
N LYS A 30 -11.59 0.13 1.13
CA LYS A 30 -11.49 -1.04 2.01
C LYS A 30 -11.49 -2.33 1.20
N ILE A 31 -12.35 -2.44 0.18
CA ILE A 31 -12.36 -3.58 -0.74
C ILE A 31 -11.02 -3.70 -1.45
N TYR A 32 -10.50 -2.60 -2.02
CA TYR A 32 -9.22 -2.64 -2.72
C TYR A 32 -8.05 -3.01 -1.82
N VAL A 33 -7.99 -2.47 -0.60
CA VAL A 33 -6.95 -2.79 0.39
C VAL A 33 -6.95 -4.29 0.69
N TRP A 34 -8.13 -4.86 0.94
CA TRP A 34 -8.27 -6.31 1.14
C TRP A 34 -7.89 -7.12 -0.10
N PHE A 35 -8.40 -6.73 -1.25
CA PHE A 35 -8.09 -7.37 -2.53
C PHE A 35 -6.57 -7.41 -2.77
N TYR A 36 -5.88 -6.27 -2.64
CA TYR A 36 -4.43 -6.21 -2.85
C TYR A 36 -3.63 -6.91 -1.76
N MET A 37 -4.11 -6.98 -0.51
CA MET A 37 -3.47 -7.81 0.52
C MET A 37 -3.53 -9.28 0.16
N LEU A 38 -4.73 -9.80 -0.16
CA LEU A 38 -4.92 -11.20 -0.53
C LEU A 38 -4.16 -11.55 -1.82
N PHE A 39 -4.22 -10.66 -2.81
CA PHE A 39 -3.49 -10.82 -4.06
C PHE A 39 -1.98 -10.84 -3.83
N SER A 40 -1.44 -10.00 -2.93
CA SER A 40 -0.02 -10.01 -2.59
C SER A 40 0.42 -11.32 -1.96
N VAL A 41 -0.37 -11.85 -1.01
CA VAL A 41 -0.10 -13.16 -0.40
C VAL A 41 -0.13 -14.27 -1.45
N TYR A 42 -1.15 -14.28 -2.32
CA TYR A 42 -1.25 -15.22 -3.42
C TYR A 42 -0.03 -15.16 -4.35
N ASN A 43 0.45 -13.96 -4.70
CA ASN A 43 1.64 -13.79 -5.52
C ASN A 43 2.90 -14.34 -4.83
N VAL A 44 3.09 -14.07 -3.54
CA VAL A 44 4.24 -14.63 -2.78
C VAL A 44 4.19 -16.15 -2.79
N LEU A 45 3.03 -16.76 -2.51
CA LEU A 45 2.89 -18.21 -2.49
C LEU A 45 3.16 -18.83 -3.86
N THR A 46 2.60 -18.25 -4.92
CA THR A 46 2.82 -18.70 -6.30
C THR A 46 4.28 -18.53 -6.71
N PHE A 47 4.90 -17.42 -6.32
CA PHE A 47 6.31 -17.14 -6.59
C PHE A 47 7.22 -18.16 -5.89
N ILE A 48 6.99 -18.43 -4.61
CA ILE A 48 7.73 -19.45 -3.86
C ILE A 48 7.55 -20.82 -4.51
N TYR A 49 6.31 -21.20 -4.87
CA TYR A 49 6.03 -22.47 -5.52
C TYR A 49 6.81 -22.64 -6.84
N ILE A 50 6.74 -21.65 -7.74
CA ILE A 50 7.46 -21.68 -9.02
C ILE A 50 8.98 -21.70 -8.82
N ASN A 51 9.49 -20.91 -7.88
CA ASN A 51 10.94 -20.84 -7.65
C ASN A 51 11.48 -22.09 -6.96
N ILE A 52 10.72 -22.77 -6.09
CA ILE A 52 11.10 -24.08 -5.55
C ILE A 52 11.27 -25.10 -6.68
N GLN A 53 10.31 -25.16 -7.61
CA GLN A 53 10.42 -26.06 -8.77
C GLN A 53 11.65 -25.71 -9.62
N ARG A 54 11.86 -24.43 -9.95
CA ARG A 54 13.07 -23.99 -10.67
C ARG A 54 14.36 -24.23 -9.91
N TRP A 55 14.39 -24.10 -8.58
CA TRP A 55 15.61 -24.31 -7.78
C TRP A 55 16.06 -25.76 -7.82
N LEU A 56 15.10 -26.70 -7.80
CA LEU A 56 15.38 -28.12 -7.98
C LEU A 56 16.02 -28.40 -9.34
N ASP A 57 15.60 -27.67 -10.39
CA ASP A 57 16.17 -27.78 -11.73
C ASP A 57 17.52 -27.06 -11.88
N VAL A 58 17.71 -25.90 -11.24
CA VAL A 58 18.94 -25.07 -11.34
C VAL A 58 20.11 -25.68 -10.58
N LEU A 59 19.87 -26.34 -9.43
CA LEU A 59 20.89 -27.15 -8.72
C LEU A 59 21.51 -28.22 -9.63
N ARG A 60 20.84 -28.57 -10.73
CA ARG A 60 21.28 -29.56 -11.72
C ARG A 60 22.15 -28.98 -12.84
N TYR A 61 22.19 -27.65 -13.05
CA TYR A 61 22.76 -27.01 -14.24
C TYR A 61 23.81 -25.89 -13.99
N GLU A 62 24.28 -25.73 -12.75
CA GLU A 62 25.45 -24.90 -12.34
C GLU A 62 25.65 -23.53 -13.01
N SER A 63 24.59 -22.77 -13.29
CA SER A 63 24.73 -21.38 -13.76
C SER A 63 23.79 -20.44 -13.03
N PHE A 64 24.33 -19.71 -12.06
CA PHE A 64 23.65 -18.60 -11.40
C PHE A 64 23.81 -17.32 -12.25
N ASP A 65 22.77 -17.00 -13.02
CA ASP A 65 22.69 -15.72 -13.73
C ASP A 65 22.30 -14.59 -12.76
N LYS A 66 22.97 -13.44 -12.86
CA LYS A 66 22.62 -12.21 -12.11
C LYS A 66 21.18 -11.77 -12.39
N PHE A 67 20.69 -12.03 -13.60
CA PHE A 67 19.30 -11.78 -13.98
C PHE A 67 18.31 -12.60 -13.14
N LEU A 68 18.66 -13.84 -12.80
CA LEU A 68 17.85 -14.72 -11.97
C LEU A 68 17.74 -14.21 -10.52
N LEU A 69 18.86 -13.76 -9.94
CA LEU A 69 18.86 -13.14 -8.61
C LEU A 69 18.00 -11.87 -8.55
N LEU A 70 18.10 -11.01 -9.57
CA LEU A 70 17.27 -9.82 -9.68
C LEU A 70 15.78 -10.18 -9.75
N THR A 71 15.43 -11.23 -10.51
CA THR A 71 14.04 -11.70 -10.63
C THR A 71 13.51 -12.27 -9.31
N ILE A 72 14.35 -13.01 -8.57
CA ILE A 72 14.00 -13.53 -7.23
C ILE A 72 13.75 -12.38 -6.25
N PHE A 73 14.66 -11.42 -6.22
CA PHE A 73 14.58 -10.28 -5.31
C PHE A 73 13.34 -9.42 -5.60
N THR A 74 13.15 -9.03 -6.85
CA THR A 74 12.01 -8.18 -7.25
C THR A 74 10.68 -8.92 -7.10
N GLY A 75 10.62 -10.21 -7.43
CA GLY A 75 9.43 -11.06 -7.31
C GLY A 75 8.93 -11.27 -5.89
N LEU A 76 9.79 -11.14 -4.87
CA LEU A 76 9.38 -11.17 -3.46
C LEU A 76 9.21 -9.76 -2.87
N ALA A 77 10.10 -8.83 -3.21
CA ALA A 77 10.11 -7.50 -2.62
C ALA A 77 8.82 -6.73 -2.91
N PHE A 78 8.34 -6.71 -4.16
CA PHE A 78 7.15 -5.94 -4.53
C PHE A 78 5.87 -6.47 -3.84
N PRO A 79 5.55 -7.78 -3.89
CA PRO A 79 4.39 -8.31 -3.17
C PRO A 79 4.45 -8.08 -1.66
N VAL A 80 5.62 -8.24 -1.03
CA VAL A 80 5.77 -8.00 0.42
C VAL A 80 5.56 -6.53 0.77
N LEU A 81 6.18 -5.62 0.02
CA LEU A 81 5.98 -4.18 0.21
C LEU A 81 4.53 -3.77 -0.03
N ARG A 82 3.88 -4.37 -1.02
CA ARG A 82 2.46 -4.16 -1.32
C ARG A 82 1.57 -4.62 -0.17
N PHE A 83 1.84 -5.78 0.39
CA PHE A 83 1.13 -6.29 1.57
C PHE A 83 1.31 -5.35 2.77
N LEU A 84 2.56 -5.02 3.12
CA LEU A 84 2.87 -4.16 4.26
C LEU A 84 2.25 -2.77 4.13
N SER A 85 2.28 -2.19 2.94
CA SER A 85 1.63 -0.91 2.66
C SER A 85 0.13 -0.95 2.92
N ASN A 86 -0.56 -1.96 2.37
CA ASN A 86 -1.99 -2.10 2.54
C ASN A 86 -2.36 -2.41 4.00
N LEU A 87 -1.53 -3.19 4.70
CA LEU A 87 -1.66 -3.44 6.12
C LEU A 87 -1.52 -2.15 6.94
N PHE A 88 -0.55 -1.29 6.62
CA PHE A 88 -0.40 -0.01 7.31
C PHE A 88 -1.55 0.96 7.04
N ILE A 89 -2.14 0.91 5.84
CA ILE A 89 -3.35 1.70 5.52
C ILE A 89 -4.51 1.21 6.39
N TRP A 90 -4.64 -0.11 6.56
CA TRP A 90 -5.63 -0.73 7.42
C TRP A 90 -5.44 -0.38 8.91
N LEU A 91 -4.19 -0.29 9.37
CA LEU A 91 -3.81 0.13 10.72
C LEU A 91 -3.83 1.65 10.93
N GLU A 92 -4.32 2.43 9.96
CA GLU A 92 -4.53 3.89 10.05
C GLU A 92 -3.26 4.71 10.35
N ARG A 93 -2.06 4.18 10.03
CA ARG A 93 -0.80 4.87 10.33
C ARG A 93 -0.66 6.14 9.47
N LYS A 94 -0.23 7.27 10.08
CA LYS A 94 -0.11 8.59 9.41
C LYS A 94 0.64 8.54 8.08
N SER A 95 1.74 7.80 8.00
CA SER A 95 2.58 7.69 6.78
C SER A 95 2.12 6.60 5.81
N ALA A 96 1.11 5.79 6.15
CA ALA A 96 0.75 4.61 5.39
C ALA A 96 0.25 4.93 3.97
N ILE A 97 -0.54 5.99 3.84
CA ILE A 97 -1.10 6.39 2.54
C ILE A 97 0.03 6.86 1.62
N LEU A 98 0.99 7.64 2.13
CA LEU A 98 2.14 8.08 1.34
C LEU A 98 2.96 6.87 0.88
N THR A 99 3.28 5.95 1.79
CA THR A 99 3.99 4.71 1.47
C THR A 99 3.24 3.89 0.41
N GLY A 100 1.91 3.81 0.51
CA GLY A 100 1.10 3.09 -0.49
C GLY A 100 1.05 3.75 -1.85
N ILE A 101 0.99 5.09 -1.91
CA ILE A 101 1.10 5.82 -3.17
C ILE A 101 2.46 5.53 -3.81
N ILE A 102 3.56 5.67 -3.06
CA ILE A 102 4.92 5.46 -3.57
C ILE A 102 5.08 4.03 -4.12
N ILE A 103 4.67 3.02 -3.35
CA ILE A 103 4.79 1.61 -3.76
C ILE A 103 3.92 1.32 -4.99
N THR A 104 2.71 1.87 -5.06
CA THR A 104 1.85 1.71 -6.25
C THR A 104 2.51 2.33 -7.49
N VAL A 105 3.04 3.55 -7.38
CA VAL A 105 3.69 4.24 -8.50
C VAL A 105 4.94 3.48 -8.95
N LEU A 106 5.78 3.03 -8.01
CA LEU A 106 6.96 2.22 -8.33
C LEU A 106 6.59 0.92 -9.02
N HIS A 107 5.51 0.27 -8.60
CA HIS A 107 5.04 -0.98 -9.19
C HIS A 107 4.51 -0.77 -10.62
N ILE A 108 3.74 0.30 -10.86
CA ILE A 108 3.29 0.68 -12.21
C ILE A 108 4.50 0.91 -13.12
N LEU A 109 5.47 1.72 -12.67
CA LEU A 109 6.69 2.00 -13.43
C LEU A 109 7.49 0.73 -13.72
N TYR A 110 7.69 -0.13 -12.71
CA TYR A 110 8.36 -1.40 -12.87
C TYR A 110 7.64 -2.30 -13.89
N SER A 111 6.32 -2.34 -13.85
CA SER A 111 5.50 -3.11 -14.79
C SER A 111 5.67 -2.59 -16.22
N CYS A 112 5.70 -1.26 -16.42
CA CYS A 112 5.95 -0.65 -17.73
C CYS A 112 7.37 -0.93 -18.25
N VAL A 113 8.39 -0.84 -17.40
CA VAL A 113 9.78 -1.13 -17.81
C VAL A 113 9.93 -2.61 -18.14
N SER A 114 9.40 -3.50 -17.29
CA SER A 114 9.37 -4.94 -17.54
C SER A 114 8.63 -5.26 -18.83
N PHE A 115 7.57 -4.49 -19.15
CA PHE A 115 6.84 -4.62 -20.39
C PHE A 115 7.76 -4.41 -21.61
N VAL A 116 8.48 -3.30 -21.61
CA VAL A 116 9.40 -2.95 -22.70
C VAL A 116 10.55 -3.96 -22.82
N ILE A 117 11.11 -4.43 -21.70
CA ILE A 117 12.23 -5.38 -21.71
C ILE A 117 11.79 -6.73 -22.31
N ILE A 118 10.69 -7.31 -21.82
CA ILE A 118 10.21 -8.62 -22.30
C ILE A 118 9.78 -8.53 -23.77
N TYR A 119 9.14 -7.44 -24.18
CA TYR A 119 8.81 -7.22 -25.59
C TYR A 119 10.07 -7.18 -26.48
N ASN A 120 11.12 -6.45 -26.07
CA ASN A 120 12.38 -6.41 -26.83
C ASN A 120 13.12 -7.76 -26.85
N MET A 121 13.01 -8.56 -25.79
CA MET A 121 13.69 -9.87 -25.72
C MET A 121 12.98 -10.96 -26.54
N PHE A 122 11.64 -10.99 -26.52
CA PHE A 122 10.86 -12.10 -27.08
C PHE A 122 10.00 -11.72 -28.28
N GLY A 123 9.79 -10.43 -28.55
CA GLY A 123 8.95 -9.93 -29.64
C GLY A 123 7.47 -10.30 -29.52
N ARG A 124 7.03 -10.71 -28.33
CA ARG A 124 5.78 -11.45 -28.11
C ARG A 124 4.88 -10.75 -27.10
N LEU A 125 3.72 -10.25 -27.58
CA LEU A 125 2.72 -9.57 -26.75
C LEU A 125 1.86 -10.54 -25.93
N ASP A 126 1.77 -11.80 -26.34
CA ASP A 126 0.96 -12.84 -25.70
C ASP A 126 1.44 -13.19 -24.29
N LEU A 127 2.75 -13.10 -24.04
CA LEU A 127 3.32 -13.24 -22.69
C LEU A 127 2.90 -12.11 -21.74
N MET A 128 2.31 -11.03 -22.27
CA MET A 128 2.05 -9.78 -21.54
C MET A 128 0.56 -9.48 -21.38
N ILE A 129 -0.30 -10.30 -21.97
CA ILE A 129 -1.76 -10.09 -21.98
C ILE A 129 -2.34 -10.07 -20.57
N TRP A 130 -1.68 -10.73 -19.62
CA TRP A 130 -2.07 -10.78 -18.21
C TRP A 130 -1.63 -9.54 -17.41
N THR A 131 -0.61 -8.81 -17.88
CA THR A 131 -0.04 -7.65 -17.16
C THR A 131 -0.85 -6.38 -17.38
N VAL A 132 -1.37 -6.18 -18.60
CA VAL A 132 -2.11 -4.95 -18.98
C VAL A 132 -3.38 -4.75 -18.15
N PRO A 133 -4.25 -5.76 -17.94
CA PRO A 133 -5.44 -5.61 -17.10
C PRO A 133 -5.11 -5.30 -15.65
N LEU A 134 -4.01 -5.87 -15.12
CA LEU A 134 -3.57 -5.61 -13.75
C LEU A 134 -3.12 -4.16 -13.57
N VAL A 135 -2.30 -3.63 -14.47
CA VAL A 135 -1.87 -2.22 -14.42
C VAL A 135 -3.07 -1.27 -14.55
N LEU A 136 -4.04 -1.60 -15.42
CA LEU A 136 -5.28 -0.83 -15.53
C LEU A 136 -6.09 -0.80 -14.23
N LEU A 137 -6.08 -1.89 -13.45
CA LEU A 137 -6.73 -1.96 -12.14
C LEU A 137 -5.99 -1.15 -11.05
N GLU A 138 -4.69 -0.92 -11.22
CA GLU A 138 -3.89 -0.11 -10.27
C GLU A 138 -4.18 1.39 -10.37
N ILE A 139 -4.58 1.88 -11.54
CA ILE A 139 -4.86 3.31 -11.76
C ILE A 139 -6.03 3.79 -10.88
N PRO A 140 -7.23 3.16 -10.89
CA PRO A 140 -8.32 3.54 -9.99
C PRO A 140 -7.93 3.49 -8.52
N TYR A 141 -7.12 2.50 -8.13
CA TYR A 141 -6.63 2.37 -6.77
C TYR A 141 -5.72 3.54 -6.36
N LEU A 142 -4.79 3.94 -7.24
CA LEU A 142 -3.93 5.10 -7.02
C LEU A 142 -4.75 6.39 -6.85
N VAL A 143 -5.77 6.59 -7.70
CA VAL A 143 -6.68 7.75 -7.60
C VAL A 143 -7.41 7.76 -6.25
N LEU A 144 -7.89 6.61 -5.78
CA LEU A 144 -8.55 6.51 -4.47
C LEU A 144 -7.59 6.83 -3.32
N LEU A 145 -6.33 6.37 -3.38
CA LEU A 145 -5.32 6.70 -2.38
C LEU A 145 -5.02 8.21 -2.34
N LEU A 146 -4.89 8.85 -3.51
CA LEU A 146 -4.66 10.30 -3.61
C LEU A 146 -5.84 11.10 -3.05
N ASN A 147 -7.07 10.67 -3.33
CA ASN A 147 -8.27 11.32 -2.82
C ASN A 147 -8.35 11.25 -1.30
N ILE A 148 -7.98 10.12 -0.70
CA ILE A 148 -8.01 9.96 0.76
C ILE A 148 -6.86 10.71 1.42
N ARG A 149 -5.68 10.75 0.78
CA ARG A 149 -4.58 11.60 1.24
C ARG A 149 -5.03 13.06 1.40
N LYS A 150 -5.67 13.62 0.37
CA LYS A 150 -6.20 14.99 0.41
C LYS A 150 -7.21 15.17 1.54
N ARG A 151 -8.13 14.22 1.72
CA ARG A 151 -9.12 14.25 2.82
C ARG A 151 -8.46 14.21 4.20
N TRP A 152 -7.44 13.36 4.38
CA TRP A 152 -6.71 13.24 5.65
C TRP A 152 -5.88 14.49 5.97
N GLU A 153 -5.31 15.16 4.96
CA GLU A 153 -4.60 16.43 5.12
C GLU A 153 -5.59 17.55 5.51
N GLN A 154 -6.76 17.61 4.87
CA GLN A 154 -7.81 18.61 5.18
C GLN A 154 -8.39 18.47 6.60
N THR A 155 -8.70 17.25 7.04
CA THR A 155 -9.21 17.03 8.42
C THR A 155 -8.14 17.27 9.48
N GLY A 156 -6.85 17.08 9.15
CA GLY A 156 -5.74 17.41 10.04
C GLY A 156 -5.55 18.91 10.25
N ILE A 157 -5.82 19.73 9.22
CA ILE A 157 -5.73 21.19 9.29
C ILE A 157 -6.89 21.77 10.12
N SER A 158 -8.12 21.28 9.93
CA SER A 158 -9.29 21.75 10.69
C SER A 158 -9.17 21.50 12.19
N GLY A 159 -8.54 20.38 12.59
CA GLY A 159 -8.28 20.08 14.00
C GLY A 159 -7.26 21.02 14.64
N ASN A 160 -6.20 21.38 13.91
CA ASN A 160 -5.17 22.29 14.41
C ASN A 160 -5.67 23.74 14.54
N GLU A 161 -6.53 24.20 13.63
CA GLU A 161 -7.16 25.53 13.71
C GLU A 161 -8.10 25.64 14.92
N GLN A 162 -8.87 24.59 15.22
CA GLN A 162 -9.69 24.53 16.43
C GLN A 162 -8.84 24.50 17.70
N GLU A 163 -7.73 23.76 17.70
CA GLU A 163 -6.81 23.69 18.85
C GLU A 163 -6.09 25.04 19.09
N GLN A 164 -5.76 25.79 18.04
CA GLN A 164 -5.19 27.13 18.14
C GLN A 164 -6.21 28.16 18.61
N HIS A 165 -7.45 28.12 18.14
CA HIS A 165 -8.53 28.99 18.60
C HIS A 165 -8.84 28.79 20.10
N PHE A 166 -8.82 27.53 20.57
CA PHE A 166 -9.00 27.24 22.00
C PHE A 166 -7.80 27.65 22.87
N LYS A 167 -6.56 27.61 22.35
CA LYS A 167 -5.38 28.10 23.08
C LYS A 167 -5.28 29.62 23.14
N GLY A 168 -5.87 30.34 22.18
CA GLY A 168 -5.93 31.82 22.19
C GLY A 168 -7.02 32.41 23.09
N LEU A 169 -7.93 31.58 23.63
CA LEU A 169 -9.00 31.97 24.54
C LEU A 169 -8.67 31.73 26.03
N LYS A 170 -7.44 31.31 26.35
CA LYS A 170 -6.89 31.20 27.72
C LYS A 170 -5.88 32.31 27.97
#